data_AF-A0A9D1YUH2-F1
#
_entry.id   AF-A0A9D1YUH2-F1
#
_cell.length_a   1.000
_cell.length_b   1.000
_cell.length_c   1.000
_cell.angle_alpha   90.00
_cell.angle_beta   90.00
_cell.angle_gamma   90.00
#
_symmetry.space_group_name_H-M   'P 1'
#
loop_
_entity.id
_entity.type
_entity.pdbx_description
1 polymer ?
#
loop_
_entity_poly.entity_id
_entity_poly.type
_entity_poly.pdbx_seq_one_letter_code
_entity_poly.pdbx_strand_id
1 'polypeptide(L)'
;MTGNGAQVFLDDDVWLRTLAALHERLRYGGPLVFEARGPQARAWESWADPHEGSMTIASLGLDRHHRGLLKIDLPLVSFRYSYALPDGTLIGSDSTLRFRSEEEHREALRRSGFEVVDVRQAPDRVGKQFVFVARAG
;
A
#
# COMPACT_ATOMS: atom_id res chain seq x y z
N MET A 1 -4.78 0.46 -8.10
CA MET A 1 -3.36 0.13 -7.83
C MET A 1 -3.30 -1.13 -6.95
N THR A 2 -2.14 -1.60 -6.48
CA THR A 2 -2.05 -2.70 -5.49
C THR A 2 -2.42 -2.25 -4.05
N GLY A 3 -2.78 -0.97 -3.89
CA GLY A 3 -3.28 -0.36 -2.66
C GLY A 3 -2.30 -0.31 -1.49
N ASN A 4 -1.00 -0.28 -1.77
CA ASN A 4 0.08 -0.15 -0.78
C ASN A 4 1.02 1.05 -1.06
N GLY A 5 0.67 1.96 -1.96
CA GLY A 5 1.57 3.04 -2.40
C GLY A 5 2.07 3.92 -1.25
N ALA A 6 1.21 4.25 -0.29
CA ALA A 6 1.64 4.98 0.91
C ALA A 6 2.28 4.08 1.99
N GLN A 7 1.99 2.78 1.97
CA GLN A 7 2.38 1.85 3.02
C GLN A 7 3.84 1.39 2.92
N VAL A 8 4.47 1.52 1.74
CA VAL A 8 5.89 1.17 1.55
C VAL A 8 6.84 2.15 2.25
N PHE A 9 6.37 3.35 2.59
CA PHE A 9 7.13 4.32 3.36
C PHE A 9 7.04 3.97 4.85
N LEU A 10 8.02 3.21 5.34
CA LEU A 10 8.02 2.66 6.71
C LEU A 10 8.29 3.71 7.80
N ASP A 11 8.89 4.82 7.42
CA ASP A 11 9.27 5.92 8.29
C ASP A 11 8.39 7.14 7.99
N ASP A 12 7.95 7.84 9.04
CA ASP A 12 7.05 8.98 8.92
C ASP A 12 7.74 10.21 8.31
N ASP A 13 9.03 10.42 8.58
CA ASP A 13 9.79 11.53 7.99
C ASP A 13 10.05 11.28 6.51
N VAL A 14 10.32 10.02 6.11
CA VAL A 14 10.42 9.66 4.69
C VAL A 14 9.08 9.93 4.00
N TRP A 15 7.96 9.52 4.60
CA TRP A 15 6.63 9.75 4.02
C TRP A 15 6.31 11.24 3.86
N LEU A 16 6.58 12.05 4.90
CA LEU A 16 6.40 13.50 4.84
C LEU A 16 7.29 14.15 3.77
N ARG A 17 8.57 13.76 3.67
CA ARG A 17 9.46 14.27 2.62
C ARG A 17 8.98 13.90 1.23
N THR A 18 8.44 12.69 1.04
CA THR A 18 7.85 12.28 -0.24
C THR A 18 6.65 13.15 -0.60
N LEU A 19 5.73 13.38 0.35
CA LEU A 19 4.58 14.26 0.12
C LEU A 19 5.02 15.70 -0.18
N ALA A 20 5.93 16.27 0.60
CA ALA A 20 6.46 17.62 0.34
C ALA A 20 7.09 17.73 -1.07
N ALA A 21 7.91 16.75 -1.47
CA ALA A 21 8.51 16.72 -2.80
C ALA A 21 7.46 16.59 -3.93
N LEU A 22 6.33 15.92 -3.67
CA LEU A 22 5.20 15.87 -4.61
C LEU A 22 4.48 17.22 -4.69
N HIS A 23 4.26 17.89 -3.56
CA HIS A 23 3.63 19.23 -3.50
C HIS A 23 4.44 20.23 -4.33
N GLU A 24 5.76 20.29 -4.15
CA GLU A 24 6.67 21.18 -4.87
C GLU A 24 6.64 21.00 -6.41
N ARG A 25 6.26 19.82 -6.89
CA ARG A 25 6.23 19.48 -8.32
C ARG A 25 4.87 19.69 -8.96
N LEU A 26 3.82 19.80 -8.15
CA LEU A 26 2.48 20.05 -8.62
C LEU A 26 2.25 21.56 -8.79
N ARG A 27 1.47 21.94 -9.80
CA ARG A 27 0.96 23.31 -9.89
C ARG A 27 -0.03 23.55 -8.75
N TYR A 28 -0.23 24.80 -8.36
CA TYR A 28 -1.31 25.17 -7.43
C TYR A 28 -2.65 24.58 -7.88
N GLY A 29 -3.36 23.94 -6.95
CA GLY A 29 -4.60 23.20 -7.22
C GLY A 29 -4.40 21.83 -7.89
N GLY A 30 -3.17 21.40 -8.13
CA GLY A 30 -2.84 20.13 -8.80
C GLY A 30 -3.25 18.91 -7.96
N PRO A 31 -3.82 17.86 -8.56
CA PRO A 31 -4.35 16.73 -7.83
C PRO A 31 -3.24 15.74 -7.40
N LEU A 32 -3.41 15.19 -6.20
CA LEU A 32 -2.70 14.01 -5.71
C LEU A 32 -3.73 12.95 -5.32
N VAL A 33 -3.60 11.74 -5.88
CA VAL A 33 -4.47 10.60 -5.55
C VAL A 33 -3.62 9.40 -5.20
N PHE A 34 -3.89 8.76 -4.05
CA PHE A 34 -3.22 7.52 -3.67
C PHE A 34 -4.13 6.62 -2.84
N GLU A 35 -3.81 5.34 -2.83
CA GLU A 35 -4.48 4.30 -2.04
C GLU A 35 -3.66 3.91 -0.80
N ALA A 36 -4.33 3.68 0.31
CA ALA A 36 -3.74 3.12 1.53
C ALA A 36 -4.69 2.14 2.23
N ARG A 37 -4.17 1.03 2.77
CA ARG A 37 -4.95 0.15 3.66
C ARG A 37 -5.01 0.74 5.06
N GLY A 38 -6.21 0.75 5.64
CA GLY A 38 -6.39 1.11 7.03
C GLY A 38 -6.07 -0.06 7.97
N PRO A 39 -5.48 0.20 9.16
CA PRO A 39 -5.18 -0.82 10.16
C PRO A 39 -6.43 -1.54 10.69
N GLN A 40 -7.58 -0.86 10.73
CA GLN A 40 -8.85 -1.41 11.22
C GLN A 40 -9.36 -2.60 10.41
N ALA A 41 -9.03 -2.64 9.11
CA ALA A 41 -9.42 -3.73 8.23
C ALA A 41 -8.60 -5.00 8.44
N ARG A 42 -7.46 -4.88 9.15
CA ARG A 42 -6.54 -5.98 9.48
C ARG A 42 -6.26 -6.89 8.28
N ALA A 43 -6.08 -6.28 7.11
CA ALA A 43 -6.02 -7.01 5.84
C ALA A 43 -4.95 -8.10 5.82
N TRP A 44 -3.93 -8.00 6.69
CA TRP A 44 -2.88 -8.99 6.85
C TRP A 44 -3.31 -10.32 7.47
N GLU A 45 -4.44 -10.36 8.18
CA GLU A 45 -4.95 -11.60 8.77
C GLU A 45 -5.33 -12.63 7.69
N SER A 46 -5.75 -12.16 6.52
CA SER A 46 -6.09 -13.03 5.40
C SER A 46 -4.85 -13.45 4.59
N TRP A 47 -3.68 -12.85 4.84
CA TRP A 47 -2.43 -13.20 4.13
C TRP A 47 -1.82 -14.53 4.59
N ALA A 48 -2.42 -15.23 5.54
CA ALA A 48 -2.01 -16.59 5.88
C ALA A 48 -2.73 -17.65 5.02
N ASP A 49 -3.79 -17.28 4.29
CA ASP A 49 -4.52 -18.22 3.44
C ASP A 49 -3.72 -18.57 2.18
N PRO A 50 -3.33 -19.85 1.97
CA PRO A 50 -2.57 -20.26 0.81
C PRO A 50 -3.27 -20.07 -0.54
N HIS A 51 -4.61 -19.97 -0.56
CA HIS A 51 -5.38 -19.75 -1.78
C HIS A 51 -5.61 -18.26 -2.08
N GLU A 52 -5.40 -17.37 -1.10
CA GLU A 52 -5.57 -15.94 -1.32
C GLU A 52 -4.36 -15.37 -2.06
N GLY A 53 -4.55 -15.14 -3.37
CA GLY A 53 -3.58 -14.44 -4.18
C GLY A 53 -2.60 -15.35 -4.92
N SER A 54 -2.93 -16.61 -5.18
CA SER A 54 -2.25 -17.35 -6.25
C SER A 54 -2.67 -16.80 -7.62
N MET A 55 -1.74 -16.65 -8.56
CA MET A 55 -2.05 -16.21 -9.93
C MET A 55 -0.95 -16.59 -10.90
N THR A 56 -1.33 -17.16 -12.03
CA THR A 56 -0.42 -17.40 -13.15
C THR A 56 -0.19 -16.12 -13.95
N ILE A 57 1.07 -15.76 -14.14
CA ILE A 57 1.51 -14.67 -15.00
C ILE A 57 1.98 -15.31 -16.31
N ALA A 58 1.01 -15.60 -17.19
CA ALA A 58 1.22 -16.40 -18.41
C ALA A 58 2.35 -15.86 -19.31
N SER A 59 2.52 -14.54 -19.39
CA SER A 59 3.59 -13.92 -20.21
C SER A 59 5.00 -14.21 -19.72
N LEU A 60 5.18 -14.63 -18.46
CA LEU A 60 6.47 -14.96 -17.86
C LEU A 60 6.62 -16.44 -17.54
N GLY A 61 5.58 -17.25 -17.80
CA GLY A 61 5.50 -18.65 -17.35
C GLY A 61 5.65 -18.80 -15.83
N LEU A 62 5.26 -17.75 -15.09
CA LEU A 62 5.56 -17.62 -13.67
C LEU A 62 4.27 -17.75 -12.87
N ASP A 63 4.26 -18.66 -11.90
CA ASP A 63 3.16 -18.81 -10.98
C ASP A 63 3.48 -18.07 -9.68
N ARG A 64 2.70 -17.03 -9.36
CA ARG A 64 2.71 -16.50 -7.99
C ARG A 64 1.95 -17.48 -7.14
N HIS A 65 2.64 -18.23 -6.28
CA HIS A 65 2.04 -19.30 -5.50
C HIS A 65 1.34 -18.80 -4.25
N HIS A 66 2.02 -17.96 -3.47
CA HIS A 66 1.57 -17.69 -2.11
C HIS A 66 2.08 -16.34 -1.60
N ARG A 67 1.22 -15.61 -0.89
CA ARG A 67 1.63 -14.55 0.02
C ARG A 67 1.55 -15.13 1.42
N GLY A 68 2.66 -15.15 2.16
CA GLY A 68 2.72 -15.66 3.52
C GLY A 68 3.08 -14.55 4.51
N LEU A 69 2.35 -14.47 5.62
CA LEU A 69 2.65 -13.55 6.72
C LEU A 69 3.95 -13.97 7.43
N LEU A 70 4.86 -13.02 7.67
CA LEU A 70 6.13 -13.27 8.38
C LEU A 70 6.12 -12.72 9.80
N LYS A 71 5.72 -11.45 9.98
CA LYS A 71 5.72 -10.77 11.27
C LYS A 71 4.63 -9.70 11.32
N ILE A 72 3.92 -9.63 12.44
CA ILE A 72 3.05 -8.49 12.79
C ILE A 72 3.72 -7.79 13.97
N ASP A 73 4.13 -6.54 13.75
CA ASP A 73 4.75 -5.67 14.76
C ASP A 73 4.20 -4.26 14.55
N LEU A 74 2.92 -4.09 14.89
CA LEU A 74 2.16 -2.91 14.49
C LEU A 74 2.88 -1.60 14.90
N PRO A 75 2.92 -0.60 14.01
CA PRO A 75 2.16 -0.51 12.76
C PRO A 75 2.82 -1.19 11.54
N LEU A 76 3.89 -1.96 11.72
CA LEU A 76 4.59 -2.66 10.64
C LEU A 76 4.11 -4.11 10.49
N VAL A 77 3.92 -4.54 9.25
CA VAL A 77 3.60 -5.93 8.92
C VAL A 77 4.49 -6.40 7.78
N SER A 78 5.18 -7.52 8.00
CA SER A 78 6.08 -8.14 7.04
C SER A 78 5.47 -9.42 6.47
N PHE A 79 5.65 -9.64 5.17
CA PHE A 79 5.16 -10.80 4.45
C PHE A 79 6.13 -11.19 3.31
N ARG A 80 5.99 -12.41 2.81
CA ARG A 80 6.73 -12.94 1.66
C ARG A 80 5.78 -13.22 0.51
N TYR A 81 6.10 -12.79 -0.70
CA TYR A 81 5.57 -13.41 -1.92
C TYR A 81 6.49 -14.54 -2.36
N SER A 82 5.91 -15.69 -2.69
CA SER A 82 6.61 -16.83 -3.28
C SER A 82 6.18 -17.00 -4.74
N TYR A 83 7.17 -17.14 -5.62
CA TYR A 83 7.00 -17.33 -7.05
C TYR A 83 7.64 -18.64 -7.48
N ALA A 84 6.98 -19.42 -8.32
CA ALA A 84 7.58 -20.53 -9.03
C ALA A 84 7.91 -20.10 -10.45
N LEU A 85 9.17 -20.32 -10.84
CA LEU A 85 9.64 -20.13 -12.20
C LEU A 85 9.33 -21.37 -13.07
N PRO A 86 9.39 -21.26 -14.41
CA PRO A 86 9.11 -22.39 -15.31
C PRO A 86 9.96 -23.64 -15.08
N ASP A 87 11.16 -23.49 -14.52
CA ASP A 87 12.09 -24.58 -14.21
C ASP A 87 11.85 -25.24 -12.85
N GLY A 88 10.82 -24.80 -12.11
CA GLY A 88 10.49 -25.26 -10.77
C GLY A 88 11.22 -24.53 -9.64
N THR A 89 12.08 -23.55 -9.96
CA THR A 89 12.76 -22.74 -8.95
C THR A 89 11.77 -21.88 -8.18
N LEU A 90 11.84 -21.93 -6.84
CA LEU A 90 11.05 -21.08 -5.95
C LEU A 90 11.84 -19.84 -5.52
N ILE A 91 11.29 -18.66 -5.75
CA ILE A 91 11.87 -17.37 -5.35
C ILE A 91 10.95 -16.68 -4.34
N GLY A 92 11.53 -16.23 -3.23
CA GLY A 92 10.85 -15.42 -2.22
C GLY A 92 11.16 -13.92 -2.38
N SER A 93 10.16 -13.07 -2.21
CA SER A 93 10.28 -11.62 -2.11
C SER A 93 9.65 -11.14 -0.81
N ASP A 94 10.49 -10.66 0.10
CA ASP A 94 10.05 -10.14 1.40
C ASP A 94 9.72 -8.66 1.29
N SER A 95 8.63 -8.27 1.94
CA SER A 95 8.18 -6.88 1.97
C SER A 95 7.62 -6.56 3.35
N THR A 96 7.85 -5.33 3.79
CA THR A 96 7.23 -4.78 4.99
C THR A 96 6.38 -3.60 4.57
N LEU A 97 5.22 -3.45 5.20
CA LEU A 97 4.31 -2.34 5.01
C LEU A 97 3.97 -1.70 6.35
N ARG A 98 3.87 -0.37 6.38
CA ARG A 98 3.33 0.38 7.51
C ARG A 98 1.84 0.65 7.31
N PHE A 99 1.05 0.38 8.34
CA PHE A 99 -0.39 0.63 8.36
C PHE A 99 -0.67 1.87 9.20
N ARG A 100 -0.90 2.99 8.51
CA ARG A 100 -1.30 4.27 9.12
C ARG A 100 -2.82 4.40 9.10
N SER A 101 -3.39 5.06 10.09
CA SER A 101 -4.81 5.39 10.15
C SER A 101 -5.19 6.44 9.11
N GLU A 102 -6.49 6.65 8.91
CA GLU A 102 -6.97 7.70 8.02
C GLU A 102 -6.51 9.08 8.52
N GLU A 103 -6.57 9.31 9.82
CA GLU A 103 -6.17 10.54 10.50
C GLU A 103 -4.68 10.84 10.32
N GLU A 104 -3.81 9.83 10.47
CA GLU A 104 -2.38 9.97 10.24
C GLU A 104 -2.07 10.39 8.79
N HIS A 105 -2.79 9.82 7.82
CA HIS A 105 -2.67 10.23 6.42
C HIS A 105 -3.17 11.65 6.17
N ARG A 106 -4.31 12.04 6.76
CA ARG A 106 -4.83 13.41 6.66
C ARG A 106 -3.87 14.44 7.24
N GLU A 107 -3.29 14.15 8.39
CA GLU A 107 -2.32 15.04 9.03
C GLU A 107 -1.02 15.14 8.22
N ALA A 108 -0.51 14.03 7.68
CA ALA A 108 0.68 14.06 6.82
C ALA A 108 0.45 14.88 5.55
N LEU A 109 -0.73 14.77 4.93
CA LEU A 109 -1.12 15.60 3.78
C LEU A 109 -1.17 17.08 4.13
N ARG A 110 -1.85 17.43 5.22
CA ARG A 110 -1.98 18.80 5.71
C ARG A 110 -0.60 19.43 6.01
N ARG A 111 0.27 18.70 6.70
CA ARG A 111 1.64 19.13 7.01
C ARG A 111 2.51 19.35 5.77
N SER A 112 2.16 18.71 4.66
CA SER A 112 2.90 18.77 3.40
C SER A 112 2.28 19.76 2.39
N GLY A 113 1.34 20.60 2.81
CA GLY A 113 0.72 21.62 1.95
C GLY A 113 -0.45 21.12 1.09
N PHE A 114 -0.95 19.91 1.33
CA PHE A 114 -2.12 19.40 0.63
C PHE A 114 -3.41 19.65 1.40
N GLU A 115 -4.47 19.97 0.67
CA GLU A 115 -5.84 19.95 1.15
C GLU A 115 -6.51 18.63 0.75
N VAL A 116 -7.09 17.92 1.72
CA VAL A 116 -7.85 16.68 1.45
C VAL A 116 -9.24 17.07 0.95
N VAL A 117 -9.52 16.75 -0.31
CA VAL A 117 -10.79 17.03 -0.98
C VAL A 117 -11.81 15.94 -0.67
N ASP A 118 -11.38 14.67 -0.69
CA ASP A 118 -12.27 13.52 -0.50
C ASP A 118 -11.47 12.30 0.00
N VAL A 119 -12.14 11.39 0.70
CA VAL A 119 -11.61 10.07 1.06
C VAL A 119 -12.65 9.02 0.71
N ARG A 120 -12.35 8.23 -0.31
CA ARG A 120 -13.28 7.24 -0.86
C ARG A 120 -12.90 5.83 -0.45
N GLN A 121 -13.83 4.90 -0.67
CA GLN A 121 -13.57 3.47 -0.60
C GLN A 121 -13.19 2.95 -1.99
N ALA A 122 -12.26 1.99 -2.05
CA ALA A 122 -11.97 1.26 -3.29
C ALA A 122 -13.15 0.32 -3.62
N PRO A 123 -13.78 0.42 -4.81
CA PRO A 123 -14.98 -0.36 -5.13
C PRO A 123 -14.77 -1.88 -5.09
N ASP A 124 -13.56 -2.34 -5.44
CA ASP A 124 -13.19 -3.77 -5.43
C ASP A 124 -12.83 -4.29 -4.04
N ARG A 125 -12.63 -3.41 -3.05
CA ARG A 125 -12.08 -3.72 -1.72
C ARG A 125 -12.69 -2.84 -0.63
N VAL A 126 -14.01 -2.76 -0.64
CA VAL A 126 -14.79 -1.96 0.31
C VAL A 126 -14.41 -2.29 1.75
N GLY A 127 -14.18 -1.25 2.57
CA GLY A 127 -13.81 -1.38 3.98
C GLY A 127 -12.35 -1.76 4.22
N LYS A 128 -11.57 -2.10 3.18
CA LYS A 128 -10.17 -2.52 3.30
C LYS A 128 -9.17 -1.42 2.95
N GLN A 129 -9.54 -0.46 2.11
CA GLN A 129 -8.64 0.58 1.60
C GLN A 129 -9.34 1.92 1.47
N PHE A 130 -8.58 2.97 1.75
CA PHE A 130 -8.93 4.36 1.49
C PHE A 130 -8.30 4.80 0.16
N VAL A 131 -9.04 5.63 -0.59
CA VAL A 131 -8.55 6.39 -1.73
C VAL A 131 -8.56 7.85 -1.33
N PHE A 132 -7.38 8.41 -1.05
CA PHE A 132 -7.23 9.82 -0.75
C PHE A 132 -7.23 10.63 -2.04
N VAL A 133 -8.05 11.67 -2.10
CA VAL A 133 -8.05 12.69 -3.15
C VAL A 133 -7.68 14.01 -2.49
N ALA A 134 -6.54 14.57 -2.87
CA ALA A 134 -6.02 15.81 -2.33
C ALA A 134 -5.62 16.76 -3.45
N ARG A 135 -5.51 18.05 -3.13
CA ARG A 135 -5.01 19.09 -4.03
C ARG A 135 -3.86 19.85 -3.38
N ALA A 136 -2.87 20.23 -4.18
CA ALA A 136 -1.83 21.13 -3.74
C ALA A 136 -2.45 22.49 -3.41
N GLY A 137 -2.37 22.90 -2.15
CA GLY A 137 -2.76 24.24 -1.70
C GLY A 137 -1.68 25.28 -1.92
#